data_AF-A0A0Q9U8T7-F1
#
_entry.id   AF-A0A0Q9U8T7-F1
#
_cell.length_a   1.000
_cell.length_b   1.000
_cell.length_c   1.000
_cell.angle_alpha   90.00
_cell.angle_beta   90.00
_cell.angle_gamma   90.00
#
_symmetry.space_group_name_H-M   'P 1'
#
loop_
_entity.id
_entity.type
_entity.pdbx_description
1 polymer ?
#
loop_
_entity_poly.entity_id
_entity_poly.type
_entity_poly.pdbx_seq_one_letter_code
_entity_poly.pdbx_strand_id
1 'polypeptide(L)'
;MATAHSSGRGHDGDDRELMAPHEVARIFRVSPATITRWARVGLLTSTRTPGGHRRFERASVMAHLERLVREGDADRSRSSTGDA
;
A
#
# COMPACT_ATOMS: atom_id res chain seq x y z
N MET A 1 38.21 14.71 13.40
CA MET A 1 38.10 14.15 12.05
C MET A 1 37.44 12.78 12.15
N ALA A 2 36.33 12.59 11.40
CA ALA A 2 35.66 11.35 10.93
C ALA A 2 35.65 10.09 11.83
N THR A 3 34.54 9.38 12.05
CA THR A 3 33.58 8.89 11.04
C THR A 3 32.21 8.62 11.66
N ALA A 4 31.17 9.06 10.97
CA ALA A 4 29.79 8.61 11.15
C ALA A 4 29.67 7.13 10.71
N HIS A 5 29.02 6.30 11.53
CA HIS A 5 28.46 5.03 11.06
C HIS A 5 26.95 5.15 11.06
N SER A 6 26.43 5.33 9.86
CA SER A 6 25.03 5.24 9.47
C SER A 6 24.43 3.89 9.90
N SER A 7 23.57 3.90 10.90
CA SER A 7 22.68 2.77 11.22
C SER A 7 21.45 2.82 10.31
N GLY A 8 21.65 2.45 9.03
CA GLY A 8 20.58 2.18 8.08
C GLY A 8 20.39 0.68 7.91
N ARG A 9 19.91 -0.02 8.94
CA ARG A 9 19.62 -1.47 8.88
C ARG A 9 18.27 -1.73 9.52
N GLY A 10 17.20 -1.78 8.70
CA GLY A 10 15.85 -2.06 9.19
C GLY A 10 14.79 -2.17 8.09
N HIS A 11 14.70 -1.22 7.16
CA HIS A 11 13.51 -1.09 6.31
C HIS A 11 13.52 -1.91 5.01
N ASP A 12 14.68 -2.23 4.42
CA ASP A 12 14.74 -2.92 3.13
C ASP A 12 14.11 -4.33 3.15
N GLY A 13 14.11 -4.97 4.33
CA GLY A 13 13.51 -6.29 4.55
C GLY A 13 11.98 -6.23 4.70
N ASP A 14 11.48 -5.22 5.39
CA ASP A 14 10.04 -5.01 5.60
C ASP A 14 9.35 -4.65 4.28
N ASP A 15 9.99 -3.86 3.42
CA ASP A 15 9.42 -3.43 2.14
C ASP A 15 9.11 -4.59 1.19
N ARG A 16 9.92 -5.65 1.24
CA ARG A 16 9.76 -6.87 0.43
C ARG A 16 8.85 -7.92 1.08
N GLU A 17 8.30 -7.63 2.26
CA GLU A 17 7.44 -8.56 2.99
C GLU A 17 6.15 -8.85 2.21
N LEU A 18 5.77 -10.14 2.16
CA LEU A 18 4.57 -10.61 1.46
C LEU A 18 3.40 -10.81 2.43
N MET A 19 2.45 -9.89 2.36
CA MET A 19 1.23 -9.87 3.15
C MET A 19 0.13 -10.74 2.54
N ALA A 20 -0.66 -11.38 3.39
CA ALA A 20 -1.90 -12.05 3.02
C ALA A 20 -3.06 -11.04 2.86
N PRO A 21 -4.16 -11.41 2.15
CA PRO A 21 -5.26 -10.48 1.88
C PRO A 21 -5.89 -9.87 3.14
N HIS A 22 -5.93 -10.61 4.26
CA HIS A 22 -6.52 -10.13 5.51
C HIS A 22 -5.66 -9.09 6.22
N GLU A 23 -4.33 -9.14 6.06
CA GLU A 23 -3.40 -8.17 6.64
C GLU A 23 -3.50 -6.85 5.87
N VAL A 24 -3.54 -6.92 4.54
CA VAL A 24 -3.78 -5.77 3.66
C VAL A 24 -5.15 -5.14 3.95
N ALA A 25 -6.18 -5.95 4.17
CA ALA A 25 -7.51 -5.47 4.50
C ALA A 25 -7.55 -4.65 5.80
N ARG A 26 -6.75 -5.03 6.81
CA ARG A 26 -6.62 -4.26 8.06
C ARG A 26 -6.00 -2.88 7.84
N ILE A 27 -5.02 -2.76 6.94
CA ILE A 27 -4.39 -1.48 6.57
C ILE A 27 -5.41 -0.56 5.92
N PHE A 28 -6.11 -1.05 4.89
CA PHE A 28 -7.11 -0.26 4.16
C PHE A 28 -8.44 -0.09 4.90
N ARG A 29 -8.63 -0.75 6.05
CA ARG A 29 -9.89 -0.77 6.81
C ARG A 29 -11.09 -1.26 5.98
N VAL A 30 -10.86 -2.26 5.13
CA VAL A 30 -11.89 -2.90 4.27
C VAL A 30 -11.98 -4.40 4.55
N SER A 31 -12.86 -5.10 3.84
CA SER A 31 -12.92 -6.56 3.91
C SER A 31 -11.85 -7.25 3.03
N PRO A 32 -11.40 -8.48 3.36
CA PRO A 32 -10.48 -9.24 2.51
C PRO A 32 -11.05 -9.56 1.11
N ALA A 33 -12.38 -9.63 0.98
CA ALA A 33 -13.03 -9.82 -0.31
C ALA A 33 -12.83 -8.61 -1.23
N THR A 34 -12.85 -7.40 -0.67
CA THR A 34 -12.55 -6.15 -1.40
C THR A 34 -11.12 -6.16 -1.92
N ILE A 35 -10.13 -6.52 -1.08
CA ILE A 35 -8.72 -6.64 -1.51
C ILE A 35 -8.57 -7.68 -2.64
N THR A 36 -9.24 -8.82 -2.50
CA THR A 36 -9.24 -9.85 -3.55
C THR A 36 -9.85 -9.34 -4.85
N ARG A 37 -10.91 -8.54 -4.77
CA ARG A 37 -11.54 -7.90 -5.95
C ARG A 37 -10.58 -6.90 -6.59
N TRP A 38 -9.94 -6.02 -5.83
CA TRP A 38 -8.94 -5.07 -6.34
C TRP A 38 -7.78 -5.78 -7.06
N ALA A 39 -7.29 -6.87 -6.49
CA ALA A 39 -6.26 -7.70 -7.12
C ALA A 39 -6.73 -8.42 -8.40
N ARG A 40 -8.03 -8.71 -8.53
CA ARG A 40 -8.60 -9.29 -9.75
C ARG A 40 -8.72 -8.27 -10.87
N VAL A 41 -9.05 -7.02 -10.54
CA VAL A 41 -9.21 -5.94 -11.53
C VAL A 41 -7.92 -5.16 -11.78
N GLY A 42 -6.80 -5.56 -11.18
CA GLY A 42 -5.48 -4.95 -11.41
C GLY A 42 -5.21 -3.67 -10.61
N LEU A 43 -6.07 -3.30 -9.67
CA LEU A 43 -5.88 -2.11 -8.84
C LEU A 43 -4.75 -2.28 -7.82
N LEU A 44 -4.52 -3.51 -7.35
CA LEU A 44 -3.46 -3.84 -6.41
C LEU A 44 -2.62 -5.00 -6.93
N THR A 45 -1.32 -4.77 -7.10
CA THR A 45 -0.37 -5.78 -7.56
C THR A 45 -0.33 -6.96 -6.59
N SER A 46 -0.45 -8.17 -7.13
CA SER A 46 -0.42 -9.39 -6.32
C SER A 46 0.35 -10.50 -7.01
N THR A 47 1.06 -11.30 -6.22
CA THR A 47 1.64 -12.58 -6.64
C THR A 47 0.77 -13.73 -6.13
N ARG A 48 0.89 -14.91 -6.73
CA ARG A 48 0.18 -16.11 -6.28
C ARG A 48 1.18 -17.15 -5.82
N THR A 49 0.88 -17.81 -4.71
CA THR A 49 1.59 -19.02 -4.31
C THR A 49 1.20 -20.18 -5.25
N PRO A 50 1.98 -21.28 -5.29
CA PRO A 50 1.59 -22.48 -6.04
C PRO A 50 0.19 -23.02 -5.70
N GLY A 51 -0.27 -22.83 -4.45
CA GLY A 51 -1.62 -23.17 -4.01
C GLY A 51 -2.72 -22.16 -4.39
N GLY A 52 -2.40 -21.12 -5.16
CA GLY A 52 -3.36 -20.14 -5.67
C GLY A 52 -3.73 -19.00 -4.71
N HIS A 53 -3.19 -18.99 -3.49
CA HIS A 53 -3.40 -17.90 -2.54
C HIS A 53 -2.65 -16.64 -2.99
N ARG A 54 -3.30 -15.47 -2.84
CA ARG A 54 -2.69 -14.19 -3.19
C ARG A 54 -1.77 -13.68 -2.09
N ARG A 55 -0.69 -13.02 -2.50
CA ARG A 55 0.25 -12.30 -1.67
C ARG A 55 0.48 -10.91 -2.24
N PHE A 56 0.75 -9.95 -1.36
CA PHE A 56 0.91 -8.55 -1.68
C PHE A 56 2.19 -8.06 -1.05
N GLU A 57 3.03 -7.39 -1.82
CA GLU A 57 4.24 -6.77 -1.29
C GLU A 57 3.88 -5.54 -0.44
N ARG A 58 4.45 -5.45 0.77
CA ARG A 58 4.19 -4.36 1.72
C ARG A 58 4.46 -2.99 1.09
N ALA A 59 5.59 -2.81 0.41
CA ALA A 59 5.93 -1.55 -0.24
C ALA A 59 4.87 -1.10 -1.26
N SER A 60 4.42 -2.03 -2.11
CA SER A 60 3.36 -1.77 -3.10
C SER A 60 2.02 -1.38 -2.45
N VAL A 61 1.67 -2.03 -1.34
CA VAL A 61 0.46 -1.73 -0.56
C VAL A 61 0.52 -0.34 0.04
N MET A 62 1.63 0.02 0.68
CA MET A 62 1.82 1.33 1.31
C MET A 62 1.83 2.45 0.26
N ALA A 63 2.55 2.27 -0.85
CA ALA A 63 2.56 3.23 -1.95
C ALA A 63 1.15 3.47 -2.53
N HIS A 64 0.33 2.42 -2.61
CA HIS A 64 -1.06 2.56 -3.05
C HIS A 64 -1.91 3.33 -2.04
N LEU A 65 -1.74 3.09 -0.74
CA LEU A 65 -2.43 3.84 0.31
C LEU A 65 -2.06 5.34 0.27
N GLU A 66 -0.76 5.65 0.19
CA GLU A 66 -0.26 7.01 0.08
C GLU A 66 -0.81 7.74 -1.16
N ARG A 67 -0.91 7.03 -2.29
CA ARG A 67 -1.53 7.56 -3.51
C ARG A 67 -3.00 7.92 -3.25
N LEU A 68 -3.79 7.03 -2.64
CA LEU A 68 -5.20 7.30 -2.34
C LEU A 68 -5.39 8.48 -1.37
N VAL A 69 -4.51 8.62 -0.38
CA VAL A 69 -4.54 9.77 0.54
C VAL A 69 -4.29 11.07 -0.21
N ARG A 70 -3.24 11.12 -1.05
CA ARG A 70 -2.93 12.31 -1.89
C ARG A 70 -4.06 12.66 -2.84
N GLU A 71 -4.67 11.67 -3.47
CA GLU A 71 -5.82 11.87 -4.37
C GLU A 71 -7.04 12.43 -3.61
N GLY A 72 -7.30 11.92 -2.40
CA GLY A 72 -8.39 12.42 -1.55
C GLY A 72 -8.17 13.85 -1.03
N ASP A 73 -6.93 14.25 -0.74
CA ASP A 73 -6.61 15.63 -0.36
C ASP A 73 -6.69 16.59 -1.56
N ALA A 74 -6.28 16.13 -2.75
CA ALA A 74 -6.36 16.91 -3.98
C ALA A 74 -7.82 17.20 -4.37
N ASP A 75 -8.73 16.24 -4.19
CA ASP A 75 -10.17 16.42 -4.45
C ASP A 75 -10.80 17.48 -3.52
N ARG A 76 -10.48 17.43 -2.22
CA ARG A 76 -10.92 18.43 -1.22
C ARG A 76 -10.41 19.84 -1.51
N SER A 77 -9.20 19.95 -2.06
CA SER A 77 -8.60 21.24 -2.43
C SER A 77 -9.25 21.88 -3.67
N ARG A 78 -9.80 21.05 -4.57
CA ARG A 78 -10.52 21.54 -5.77
C ARG A 78 -11.92 22.03 -5.45
N SER A 79 -12.56 21.46 -4.42
CA SER A 79 -13.93 21.80 -4.03
C SER A 79 -14.05 23.11 -3.23
N SER A 80 -12.95 23.68 -2.71
CA SER A 80 -12.96 24.94 -1.95
C SER A 80 -12.79 26.21 -2.80
N THR A 81 -12.57 26.09 -4.12
CA THR A 81 -12.26 27.24 -5.01
C THR A 81 -13.49 27.81 -5.75
N GLY A 82 -14.72 27.38 -5.43
CA GLY A 82 -15.90 27.61 -6.27
C GLY A 82 -17.09 28.37 -5.66
N ASP A 83 -16.90 29.14 -4.58
CA ASP A 83 -17.95 29.97 -3.96
C ASP A 83 -17.47 31.43 -3.87
N ALA A 84 -17.64 32.18 -4.97
CA ALA A 84 -17.52 33.65 -5.02
C ALA A 84 -18.28 34.20 -6.22
#